data_AF-A0A955ZGE1-F1
#
_entry.id   AF-A0A955ZGE1-F1
#
_cell.length_a   1.000
_cell.length_b   1.000
_cell.length_c   1.000
_cell.angle_alpha   90.00
_cell.angle_beta   90.00
_cell.angle_gamma   90.00
#
_symmetry.space_group_name_H-M   'P 1'
#
loop_
_entity.id
_entity.type
_entity.pdbx_description
1 polymer ?
#
loop_
_entity_poly.entity_id
_entity_poly.type
_entity_poly.pdbx_seq_one_letter_code
_entity_poly.pdbx_strand_id
1 'polypeptide(L)'
;MIDYAGAVAEHVLLPLLAGGEVRPVGPVGSERALALAGEQGVVVTGGALDEIRARRLRVARGVLPADALGDLGAGDWLLTFALNDLLQVTNPTITDWFGSDRPKHLLDMIRDVVRQVGPPRRLREVVARHASFSRVLELRRIDTRVSWWVGSATFHGAKPPPRLLMWKSVRRVHEVEEEVRVADMAPDTAPWAPAWQAAFAEWLSATPLTDIANAGRSAPAFRWTGATLALIESPMGRNLARRALSRVADRQRAFQALAQATAHIGGTPAEELANAFLAELQITSAGQ
;
A
#
# COMPACT_ATOMS: atom_id res chain seq x y z
N MET A 1 28.79 -2.03 3.10
CA MET A 1 27.51 -1.52 3.63
C MET A 1 26.45 -1.95 2.64
N ILE A 2 25.38 -2.64 3.07
CA ILE A 2 24.32 -3.06 2.14
C ILE A 2 23.62 -1.79 1.65
N ASP A 3 23.55 -1.57 0.32
CA ASP A 3 22.75 -0.52 -0.30
C ASP A 3 21.27 -0.85 -0.09
N TYR A 4 20.78 -0.46 1.07
CA TYR A 4 19.46 -0.82 1.54
C TYR A 4 18.36 -0.18 0.68
N ALA A 5 18.58 1.07 0.31
CA ALA A 5 17.62 1.82 -0.47
C ALA A 5 17.58 1.35 -1.92
N GLY A 6 18.72 0.95 -2.48
CA GLY A 6 18.78 0.25 -3.76
C GLY A 6 18.03 -1.07 -3.73
N ALA A 7 18.21 -1.88 -2.69
CA ALA A 7 17.49 -3.15 -2.54
C ALA A 7 15.97 -2.95 -2.41
N VAL A 8 15.52 -1.92 -1.67
CA VAL A 8 14.10 -1.55 -1.59
C VAL A 8 13.56 -1.06 -2.94
N ALA A 9 14.35 -0.26 -3.68
CA ALA A 9 13.98 0.19 -5.01
C ALA A 9 13.78 -0.98 -5.97
N GLU A 10 14.74 -1.91 -6.00
CA GLU A 10 14.79 -3.02 -6.94
C GLU A 10 13.78 -4.13 -6.60
N HIS A 11 13.61 -4.45 -5.32
CA HIS A 11 12.80 -5.60 -4.91
C HIS A 11 11.39 -5.23 -4.44
N VAL A 12 11.12 -3.96 -4.13
CA VAL A 12 9.81 -3.50 -3.64
C VAL A 12 9.17 -2.51 -4.59
N LEU A 13 9.78 -1.34 -4.79
CA LEU A 13 9.11 -0.25 -5.52
C LEU A 13 9.00 -0.52 -7.02
N LEU A 14 10.08 -0.98 -7.65
CA LEU A 14 10.07 -1.27 -9.09
C LEU A 14 9.09 -2.41 -9.43
N PRO A 15 9.09 -3.57 -8.74
CA PRO A 15 8.12 -4.62 -9.00
C PRO A 15 6.70 -4.18 -8.71
N LEU A 16 6.45 -3.38 -7.65
CA LEU A 16 5.14 -2.80 -7.38
C LEU A 16 4.62 -1.99 -8.58
N LEU A 17 5.45 -1.12 -9.13
CA LEU A 17 5.11 -0.32 -10.30
C LEU A 17 4.99 -1.15 -11.58
N ALA A 18 5.78 -2.21 -11.70
CA ALA A 18 5.76 -3.12 -12.83
C ALA A 18 4.61 -4.11 -12.79
N GLY A 19 4.03 -4.38 -11.61
CA GLY A 19 3.11 -5.50 -11.39
C GLY A 19 3.85 -6.84 -11.37
N GLY A 20 5.10 -6.83 -10.95
CA GLY A 20 5.93 -8.01 -10.77
C GLY A 20 5.92 -8.52 -9.34
N GLU A 21 6.75 -9.53 -9.09
CA GLU A 21 6.94 -10.13 -7.76
C GLU A 21 7.64 -9.15 -6.82
N VAL A 22 6.96 -8.74 -5.75
CA VAL A 22 7.54 -7.94 -4.67
C VAL A 22 8.21 -8.86 -3.66
N ARG A 23 9.49 -8.57 -3.35
CA ARG A 23 10.28 -9.28 -2.35
C ARG A 23 10.72 -8.28 -1.28
N PRO A 24 9.97 -8.14 -0.18
CA PRO A 24 10.38 -7.27 0.91
C PRO A 24 11.79 -7.63 1.39
N VAL A 25 12.63 -6.61 1.58
CA VAL A 25 13.92 -6.77 2.23
C VAL A 25 13.71 -6.78 3.74
N GLY A 26 14.76 -6.92 4.56
CA GLY A 26 14.63 -6.90 6.03
C GLY A 26 13.80 -5.72 6.58
N PRO A 27 13.47 -5.68 7.88
CA PRO A 27 12.89 -4.48 8.47
C PRO A 27 13.87 -3.31 8.45
N VAL A 28 13.43 -2.14 8.00
CA VAL A 28 14.23 -0.90 7.98
C VAL A 28 14.26 -0.32 9.39
N GLY A 29 13.08 -0.14 10.00
CA GLY A 29 12.91 0.59 11.25
C GLY A 29 12.93 2.11 11.07
N SER A 30 12.37 2.84 12.04
CA SER A 30 12.12 4.28 11.94
C SER A 30 13.40 5.13 11.85
N GLU A 31 14.37 4.88 12.74
CA GLU A 31 15.65 5.62 12.78
C GLU A 31 16.43 5.49 11.46
N ARG A 32 16.58 4.26 10.97
CA ARG A 32 17.27 4.00 9.70
C ARG A 32 16.50 4.56 8.52
N ALA A 33 15.18 4.45 8.49
CA ALA A 33 14.36 5.02 7.41
C ALA A 33 14.55 6.55 7.33
N LEU A 34 14.60 7.25 8.47
CA LEU A 34 14.85 8.68 8.54
C LEU A 34 16.26 9.05 8.09
N ALA A 35 17.28 8.28 8.52
CA ALA A 35 18.66 8.48 8.07
C ALA A 35 18.78 8.34 6.55
N LEU A 36 18.29 7.23 5.99
CA LEU A 36 18.34 6.94 4.55
C LEU A 36 17.57 7.97 3.72
N ALA A 37 16.40 8.43 4.20
CA ALA A 37 15.61 9.44 3.49
C ALA A 37 16.16 10.87 3.61
N GLY A 38 16.96 11.15 4.65
CA GLY A 38 17.60 12.44 4.90
C GLY A 38 18.90 12.63 4.12
N GLU A 39 19.55 11.56 3.70
CA GLU A 39 20.70 11.62 2.80
C GLU A 39 20.27 12.24 1.45
N GLN A 40 20.92 13.35 1.07
CA GLN A 40 20.60 14.07 -0.17
C GLN A 40 20.86 13.18 -1.38
N GLY A 41 19.76 12.68 -1.96
CA GLY A 41 19.81 11.78 -3.09
C GLY A 41 20.15 10.37 -2.64
N VAL A 42 19.13 9.58 -2.35
CA VAL A 42 19.28 8.13 -2.23
C VAL A 42 19.97 7.62 -3.49
N VAL A 43 21.26 7.28 -3.36
CA VAL A 43 22.07 6.81 -4.49
C VAL A 43 21.77 5.33 -4.67
N VAL A 44 20.71 5.04 -5.41
CA VAL A 44 20.48 3.68 -5.90
C VAL A 44 21.41 3.42 -7.06
N THR A 45 22.30 2.46 -6.90
CA THR A 45 23.15 2.01 -8.01
C THR A 45 22.31 1.22 -9.04
N GLY A 46 22.51 1.50 -10.33
CA GLY A 46 21.85 0.76 -11.43
C GLY A 46 20.67 1.47 -12.11
N GLY A 47 20.05 0.79 -13.09
CA GLY A 47 18.98 1.34 -13.95
C GLY A 47 17.58 1.37 -13.33
N ALA A 48 17.42 0.89 -12.09
CA ALA A 48 16.11 0.77 -11.44
C ALA A 48 15.41 2.13 -11.26
N LEU A 49 16.15 3.20 -10.94
CA LEU A 49 15.57 4.54 -10.76
C LEU A 49 15.00 5.11 -12.06
N ASP A 50 15.67 4.89 -13.19
CA ASP A 50 15.17 5.38 -14.48
C ASP A 50 13.90 4.65 -14.90
N GLU A 51 13.83 3.34 -14.64
CA GLU A 51 12.60 2.58 -14.86
C GLU A 51 11.47 3.01 -13.91
N ILE A 52 11.77 3.24 -12.63
CA ILE A 52 10.82 3.77 -11.64
C ILE A 52 10.29 5.14 -12.11
N ARG A 53 11.16 6.07 -12.53
CA ARG A 53 10.78 7.40 -13.07
C ARG A 53 9.85 7.25 -14.26
N ALA A 54 10.20 6.43 -15.24
CA ALA A 54 9.39 6.20 -16.43
C ALA A 54 8.01 5.60 -16.08
N ARG A 55 7.95 4.65 -15.16
CA ARG A 55 6.69 4.03 -14.70
C ARG A 55 5.81 5.00 -13.93
N ARG A 56 6.38 5.75 -12.98
CA ARG A 56 5.64 6.78 -12.23
C ARG A 56 5.08 7.84 -13.17
N LEU A 57 5.86 8.29 -14.16
CA LEU A 57 5.37 9.25 -15.16
C LEU A 57 4.18 8.69 -15.97
N ARG A 58 4.21 7.40 -16.36
CA ARG A 58 3.07 6.76 -17.03
C ARG A 58 1.81 6.75 -16.15
N VAL A 59 1.94 6.44 -14.85
CA VAL A 59 0.80 6.47 -13.92
C VAL A 59 0.28 7.89 -13.74
N ALA A 60 1.17 8.87 -13.57
CA ALA A 60 0.81 10.29 -13.43
C ALA A 60 0.04 10.82 -14.66
N ARG A 61 0.47 10.42 -15.87
CA ARG A 61 -0.24 10.73 -17.13
C ARG A 61 -1.66 10.19 -17.19
N GLY A 62 -1.98 9.17 -16.39
CA GLY A 62 -3.32 8.64 -16.25
C GLY A 62 -4.31 9.59 -15.55
N VAL A 63 -3.81 10.55 -14.76
CA VAL A 63 -4.63 11.48 -13.97
C VAL A 63 -4.43 12.96 -14.37
N LEU A 64 -3.27 13.35 -14.91
CA LEU A 64 -3.07 14.69 -15.49
C LEU A 64 -2.09 14.66 -16.67
N PRO A 65 -2.18 15.62 -17.62
CA PRO A 65 -1.15 15.78 -18.63
C PRO A 65 0.16 16.22 -17.97
N ALA A 66 1.11 15.29 -17.83
CA ALA A 66 2.41 15.53 -17.22
C ALA A 66 3.53 15.15 -18.18
N ASP A 67 4.46 16.07 -18.41
CA ASP A 67 5.66 15.83 -19.23
C ASP A 67 6.82 15.31 -18.41
N ALA A 68 6.87 15.68 -17.13
CA ALA A 68 7.85 15.21 -16.17
C ALA A 68 7.19 14.96 -14.81
N LEU A 69 7.76 14.02 -14.07
CA LEU A 69 7.52 13.85 -12.65
C LEU A 69 8.89 13.95 -11.97
N GLY A 70 8.97 14.70 -10.88
CA GLY A 70 10.22 14.81 -10.12
C GLY A 70 10.68 13.46 -9.56
N ASP A 71 11.92 13.43 -9.11
CA ASP A 71 12.50 12.27 -8.43
C ASP A 71 11.73 11.91 -7.15
N LEU A 72 12.03 10.72 -6.61
CA LEU A 72 11.50 10.30 -5.32
C LEU A 72 12.03 11.24 -4.24
N GLY A 73 11.12 11.98 -3.61
CA GLY A 73 11.47 12.81 -2.46
C GLY A 73 11.64 12.00 -1.18
N ALA A 74 12.14 12.63 -0.12
CA ALA A 74 12.28 11.99 1.19
C ALA A 74 10.96 11.34 1.68
N GLY A 75 9.83 12.01 1.48
CA GLY A 75 8.52 11.46 1.82
C GLY A 75 8.11 10.22 1.01
N ASP A 76 8.50 10.14 -0.26
CA ASP A 76 8.22 8.96 -1.11
C ASP A 76 9.07 7.77 -0.65
N TRP A 77 10.33 8.01 -0.30
CA TRP A 77 11.24 7.01 0.26
C TRP A 77 10.76 6.48 1.61
N LEU A 78 10.40 7.37 2.53
CA LEU A 78 9.86 6.98 3.83
C LEU A 78 8.59 6.14 3.69
N LEU A 79 7.68 6.48 2.76
CA LEU A 79 6.50 5.64 2.48
C LEU A 79 6.87 4.29 1.89
N THR A 80 7.92 4.22 1.07
CA THR A 80 8.40 2.96 0.50
C THR A 80 9.03 2.07 1.58
N PHE A 81 9.83 2.64 2.50
CA PHE A 81 10.35 1.92 3.66
C PHE A 81 9.23 1.45 4.60
N ALA A 82 8.26 2.32 4.88
CA ALA A 82 7.09 1.95 5.68
C ALA A 82 6.28 0.82 5.03
N LEU A 83 6.13 0.82 3.70
CA LEU A 83 5.47 -0.27 2.97
C LEU A 83 6.27 -1.58 3.05
N ASN A 84 7.58 -1.53 2.87
CA ASN A 84 8.45 -2.70 3.05
C ASN A 84 8.26 -3.32 4.44
N ASP A 85 8.31 -2.48 5.48
CA ASP A 85 8.18 -2.93 6.86
C ASP A 85 6.77 -3.46 7.15
N LEU A 86 5.73 -2.83 6.60
CA LEU A 86 4.34 -3.30 6.72
C LEU A 86 4.14 -4.69 6.11
N LEU A 87 4.75 -4.97 4.96
CA LEU A 87 4.73 -6.30 4.35
C LEU A 87 5.51 -7.30 5.22
N GLN A 88 6.63 -6.88 5.79
CA GLN A 88 7.46 -7.72 6.66
C GLN A 88 6.78 -8.09 7.98
N VAL A 89 5.90 -7.26 8.54
CA VAL A 89 5.10 -7.63 9.72
C VAL A 89 4.34 -8.95 9.51
N THR A 90 3.99 -9.27 8.26
CA THR A 90 3.21 -10.46 7.91
C THR A 90 4.08 -11.70 7.66
N ASN A 91 5.40 -11.57 7.79
CA ASN A 91 6.36 -12.66 7.61
C ASN A 91 6.44 -13.51 8.90
N PRO A 92 6.16 -14.83 8.84
CA PRO A 92 6.16 -15.69 10.03
C PRO A 92 7.52 -15.73 10.74
N THR A 93 8.63 -15.61 9.99
CA THR A 93 9.99 -15.67 10.56
C THR A 93 10.30 -14.52 11.53
N ILE A 94 9.61 -13.39 11.40
CA ILE A 94 9.73 -12.26 12.34
C ILE A 94 9.06 -12.59 13.68
N THR A 95 8.03 -13.44 13.66
CA THR A 95 7.26 -13.83 14.85
C THR A 95 7.94 -14.95 15.63
N ASP A 96 8.61 -15.88 14.94
CA ASP A 96 9.07 -17.14 15.52
C ASP A 96 10.28 -17.03 16.45
N TRP A 97 11.14 -16.01 16.29
CA TRP A 97 12.45 -16.00 16.97
C TRP A 97 12.52 -15.17 18.25
N PHE A 98 11.57 -14.26 18.52
CA PHE A 98 11.79 -13.26 19.58
C PHE A 98 10.52 -12.63 20.23
N GLY A 99 9.40 -13.36 20.24
CA GLY A 99 8.24 -13.02 21.08
C GLY A 99 7.10 -12.28 20.37
N SER A 100 5.90 -12.40 20.94
CA SER A 100 4.62 -11.97 20.37
C SER A 100 4.47 -10.46 20.15
N ASP A 101 5.34 -9.63 20.73
CA ASP A 101 5.21 -8.17 20.71
C ASP A 101 5.99 -7.48 19.60
N ARG A 102 6.89 -8.17 18.89
CA ARG A 102 7.68 -7.55 17.81
C ARG A 102 6.86 -7.05 16.62
N PRO A 103 5.83 -7.77 16.14
CA PRO A 103 4.93 -7.23 15.13
C PRO A 103 4.32 -5.89 15.55
N LYS A 104 3.89 -5.75 16.81
CA LYS A 104 3.36 -4.50 17.35
C LYS A 104 4.40 -3.39 17.37
N HIS A 105 5.61 -3.69 17.85
CA HIS A 105 6.70 -2.71 17.88
C HIS A 105 7.08 -2.23 16.47
N LEU A 106 7.14 -3.13 15.48
CA LEU A 106 7.40 -2.75 14.09
C LEU A 106 6.25 -1.90 13.52
N LEU A 107 5.00 -2.23 13.85
CA LEU A 107 3.83 -1.41 13.48
C LEU A 107 3.87 -0.02 14.11
N ASP A 108 4.31 0.12 15.35
CA ASP A 108 4.49 1.42 15.99
C ASP A 108 5.58 2.25 15.27
N MET A 109 6.72 1.63 14.93
CA MET A 109 7.76 2.29 14.13
C MET A 109 7.26 2.72 12.75
N ILE A 110 6.45 1.89 12.07
CA ILE A 110 5.83 2.23 10.78
C ILE A 110 4.94 3.46 10.92
N ARG A 111 4.10 3.50 11.95
CA ARG A 111 3.21 4.65 12.22
C ARG A 111 4.01 5.92 12.51
N ASP A 112 5.10 5.81 13.25
CA ASP A 112 6.00 6.95 13.50
C ASP A 112 6.62 7.46 12.20
N VAL A 113 7.09 6.57 11.32
CA VAL A 113 7.59 6.97 9.98
C VAL A 113 6.49 7.68 9.17
N VAL A 114 5.28 7.11 9.11
CA VAL A 114 4.16 7.69 8.37
C VAL A 114 3.77 9.07 8.92
N ARG A 115 3.80 9.25 10.25
CA ARG A 115 3.55 10.57 10.88
C ARG A 115 4.60 11.60 10.49
N GLN A 116 5.87 11.19 10.38
CA GLN A 116 6.94 12.08 9.92
C GLN A 116 6.79 12.51 8.45
N VAL A 117 6.25 11.62 7.60
CA VAL A 117 5.92 11.96 6.20
C VAL A 117 4.84 13.03 6.12
N GLY A 118 3.81 12.92 6.98
CA GLY A 118 2.68 13.83 7.03
C GLY A 118 1.84 13.89 5.74
N PRO A 119 0.79 14.74 5.72
CA PRO A 119 -0.01 14.94 4.51
C PRO A 119 0.83 15.63 3.41
N PRO A 120 0.55 15.35 2.12
CA PRO A 120 1.22 16.02 1.02
C PRO A 120 0.90 17.53 1.05
N ARG A 121 1.92 18.37 0.94
CA ARG A 121 1.79 19.84 1.07
C ARG A 121 1.43 20.52 -0.26
N ARG A 122 1.61 19.81 -1.38
CA ARG A 122 1.42 20.32 -2.74
C ARG A 122 0.76 19.27 -3.61
N LEU A 123 -0.02 19.68 -4.61
CA LEU A 123 -0.66 18.76 -5.55
C LEU A 123 0.35 17.87 -6.29
N ARG A 124 1.55 18.37 -6.58
CA ARG A 124 2.62 17.56 -7.18
C ARG A 124 3.03 16.37 -6.30
N GLU A 125 2.99 16.53 -4.97
CA GLU A 125 3.31 15.45 -4.02
C GLU A 125 2.17 14.44 -3.98
N VAL A 126 0.91 14.89 -4.05
CA VAL A 126 -0.26 14.00 -4.17
C VAL A 126 -0.11 13.09 -5.40
N VAL A 127 0.21 13.67 -6.55
CA VAL A 127 0.44 12.95 -7.80
C VAL A 127 1.65 12.04 -7.69
N ALA A 128 2.76 12.52 -7.16
CA ALA A 128 3.99 11.74 -7.01
C ALA A 128 3.79 10.50 -6.13
N ARG A 129 3.11 10.66 -4.99
CA ARG A 129 2.75 9.54 -4.10
C ARG A 129 1.79 8.58 -4.78
N HIS A 130 0.76 9.10 -5.46
CA HIS A 130 -0.17 8.24 -6.21
C HIS A 130 0.52 7.45 -7.31
N ALA A 131 1.38 8.11 -8.09
CA ALA A 131 2.16 7.50 -9.15
C ALA A 131 3.11 6.40 -8.66
N SER A 132 3.57 6.50 -7.40
CA SER A 132 4.46 5.53 -6.77
C SER A 132 3.70 4.32 -6.20
N PHE A 133 2.47 4.54 -5.75
CA PHE A 133 1.75 3.59 -4.89
C PHE A 133 0.36 3.19 -5.40
N SER A 134 -0.02 3.55 -6.63
CA SER A 134 -1.35 3.29 -7.18
C SER A 134 -1.77 1.81 -7.15
N ARG A 135 -0.79 0.90 -7.18
CA ARG A 135 -0.97 -0.56 -7.24
C ARG A 135 -0.83 -1.26 -5.90
N VAL A 136 -0.66 -0.53 -4.79
CA VAL A 136 -0.42 -1.15 -3.48
C VAL A 136 -1.54 -2.10 -3.05
N LEU A 137 -2.79 -1.79 -3.38
CA LEU A 137 -3.95 -2.63 -3.06
C LEU A 137 -4.16 -3.78 -4.06
N GLU A 138 -3.37 -3.84 -5.13
CA GLU A 138 -3.30 -5.00 -6.03
C GLU A 138 -2.37 -6.09 -5.47
N LEU A 139 -1.57 -5.79 -4.45
CA LEU A 139 -0.63 -6.73 -3.85
C LEU A 139 -1.35 -7.96 -3.30
N ARG A 140 -0.81 -9.12 -3.65
CA ARG A 140 -1.25 -10.44 -3.20
C ARG A 140 -0.05 -11.24 -2.76
N ARG A 141 -0.21 -11.99 -1.67
CA ARG A 141 0.73 -13.01 -1.22
C ARG A 141 0.16 -14.35 -1.61
N ILE A 142 0.98 -15.21 -2.21
CA ILE A 142 0.60 -16.59 -2.51
C ILE A 142 1.04 -17.43 -1.33
N ASP A 143 0.08 -17.94 -0.57
CA ASP A 143 0.32 -18.84 0.53
C ASP A 143 0.14 -20.28 0.02
N THR A 144 1.08 -21.17 0.36
CA THR A 144 0.99 -22.57 -0.04
C THR A 144 0.72 -23.43 1.18
N ARG A 145 -0.42 -24.12 1.21
CA ARG A 145 -0.74 -25.13 2.22
C ARG A 145 -0.38 -26.52 1.69
N VAL A 146 0.52 -27.19 2.39
CA VAL A 146 0.89 -28.58 2.10
C VAL A 146 0.31 -29.47 3.20
N SER A 147 -0.50 -30.46 2.85
CA SER A 147 -1.01 -31.47 3.78
C SER A 147 -0.58 -32.87 3.37
N TRP A 148 -0.37 -33.75 4.34
CA TRP A 148 -0.01 -35.16 4.17
C TRP A 148 -0.61 -35.99 5.31
N TRP A 149 -0.47 -37.31 5.25
CA TRP A 149 -1.12 -38.25 6.19
C TRP A 149 -0.83 -38.03 7.69
N VAL A 150 0.23 -37.30 8.06
CA VAL A 150 0.63 -37.05 9.47
C VAL A 150 0.47 -35.57 9.86
N GLY A 151 0.03 -34.70 8.96
CA GLY A 151 -0.15 -33.28 9.31
C GLY A 151 -0.18 -32.34 8.12
N SER A 152 0.00 -31.05 8.41
CA SER A 152 0.07 -30.00 7.40
C SER A 152 1.03 -28.90 7.80
N ALA A 153 1.54 -28.17 6.81
CA ALA A 153 2.30 -26.95 6.98
C ALA A 153 1.80 -25.89 6.00
N THR A 154 1.79 -24.63 6.44
CA THR A 154 1.47 -23.48 5.60
C THR A 154 2.71 -22.63 5.40
N PHE A 155 2.96 -22.22 4.17
CA PHE A 155 4.08 -21.37 3.79
C PHE A 155 3.54 -20.04 3.30
N HIS A 156 3.82 -18.97 4.06
CA HIS A 156 3.29 -17.63 3.76
C HIS A 156 4.21 -16.90 2.79
N GLY A 157 3.80 -16.75 1.53
CA GLY A 157 4.61 -16.10 0.49
C GLY A 157 5.92 -16.81 0.15
N ALA A 158 6.13 -18.05 0.62
CA ALA A 158 7.35 -18.82 0.44
C ALA A 158 7.04 -20.17 -0.21
N LYS A 159 7.95 -20.65 -1.06
CA LYS A 159 7.80 -21.98 -1.66
C LYS A 159 8.02 -23.07 -0.59
N PRO A 160 7.18 -24.11 -0.57
CA PRO A 160 7.42 -25.26 0.30
C PRO A 160 8.79 -25.90 0.01
N PRO A 161 9.53 -26.36 1.05
CA PRO A 161 10.74 -27.14 0.86
C PRO A 161 10.49 -28.38 0.00
N PRO A 162 11.32 -28.67 -1.03
CA PRO A 162 11.10 -29.79 -1.95
C PRO A 162 10.90 -31.14 -1.24
N ARG A 163 11.56 -31.33 -0.10
CA ARG A 163 11.45 -32.55 0.73
C ARG A 163 10.04 -32.84 1.23
N LEU A 164 9.20 -31.83 1.42
CA LEU A 164 7.81 -32.00 1.85
C LEU A 164 6.89 -32.39 0.69
N LEU A 165 7.30 -32.09 -0.54
CA LEU A 165 6.58 -32.44 -1.76
C LEU A 165 6.96 -33.82 -2.31
N MET A 166 7.92 -34.51 -1.68
CA MET A 166 8.35 -35.86 -2.08
C MET A 166 7.33 -36.93 -1.71
N TRP A 167 7.32 -38.01 -2.51
CA TRP A 167 6.47 -39.20 -2.32
C TRP A 167 4.98 -38.88 -2.27
N LYS A 168 4.51 -38.02 -3.19
CA LYS A 168 3.12 -37.53 -3.24
C LYS A 168 2.09 -38.66 -3.09
N SER A 169 2.27 -39.77 -3.79
CA SER A 169 1.33 -40.92 -3.75
C SER A 169 1.38 -41.71 -2.45
N VAL A 170 2.57 -41.93 -1.88
CA VAL A 170 2.74 -42.75 -0.66
C VAL A 170 2.31 -41.96 0.58
N ARG A 171 2.65 -40.67 0.64
CA ARG A 171 2.35 -39.79 1.78
C ARG A 171 1.03 -39.02 1.64
N ARG A 172 0.33 -39.20 0.51
CA ARG A 172 -0.90 -38.46 0.14
C ARG A 172 -0.69 -36.94 0.30
N VAL A 173 0.34 -36.43 -0.37
CA VAL A 173 0.69 -35.01 -0.29
C VAL A 173 -0.23 -34.20 -1.19
N HIS A 174 -0.96 -33.26 -0.59
CA HIS A 174 -1.80 -32.30 -1.29
C HIS A 174 -1.22 -30.91 -1.12
N GLU A 175 -1.24 -30.14 -2.20
CA GLU A 175 -0.73 -28.78 -2.27
C GLU A 175 -1.86 -27.88 -2.76
N VAL A 176 -2.15 -26.84 -2.00
CA VAL A 176 -3.17 -25.84 -2.32
C VAL A 176 -2.53 -24.47 -2.21
N GLU A 177 -2.56 -23.72 -3.30
CA GLU A 177 -2.18 -22.31 -3.33
C GLU A 177 -3.39 -21.44 -3.03
N GLU A 178 -3.20 -20.45 -2.17
CA GLU A 178 -4.21 -19.47 -1.77
C GLU A 178 -3.67 -18.05 -2.00
N GLU A 179 -4.45 -17.23 -2.69
CA GLU A 179 -4.12 -15.82 -2.86
C GLU A 179 -4.67 -14.98 -1.70
N VAL A 180 -3.78 -14.38 -0.92
CA VAL A 180 -4.11 -13.48 0.18
C VAL A 180 -3.85 -12.03 -0.24
N ARG A 181 -4.89 -11.20 -0.28
CA ARG A 181 -4.73 -9.77 -0.62
C ARG A 181 -4.01 -9.04 0.50
N VAL A 182 -3.31 -7.94 0.18
CA VAL A 182 -2.60 -7.13 1.19
C VAL A 182 -3.46 -6.79 2.39
N ALA A 183 -4.72 -6.39 2.16
CA ALA A 183 -5.71 -6.05 3.19
C ALA A 183 -5.99 -7.18 4.19
N ASP A 184 -5.77 -8.43 3.77
CA ASP A 184 -6.11 -9.66 4.50
C ASP A 184 -4.84 -10.40 4.98
N MET A 185 -3.64 -9.85 4.77
CA MET A 185 -2.37 -10.49 5.14
C MET A 185 -2.15 -10.58 6.65
N ALA A 186 -2.85 -9.76 7.43
CA ALA A 186 -2.95 -9.88 8.88
C ALA A 186 -4.13 -10.79 9.23
N PRO A 187 -3.91 -12.04 9.66
CA PRO A 187 -5.02 -12.93 9.97
C PRO A 187 -5.79 -12.41 11.20
N ASP A 188 -7.12 -12.52 11.20
CA ASP A 188 -7.97 -12.05 12.32
C ASP A 188 -7.62 -12.70 13.66
N THR A 189 -6.99 -13.87 13.64
CA THR A 189 -6.50 -14.58 14.83
C THR A 189 -5.21 -14.00 15.40
N ALA A 190 -4.49 -13.15 14.67
CA ALA A 190 -3.28 -12.52 15.16
C ALA A 190 -3.60 -11.38 16.14
N PRO A 191 -3.01 -11.39 17.36
CA PRO A 191 -3.22 -10.32 18.35
C PRO A 191 -2.81 -8.91 17.88
N TRP A 192 -2.01 -8.82 16.81
CA TRP A 192 -1.52 -7.59 16.21
C TRP A 192 -2.33 -7.14 14.98
N ALA A 193 -3.33 -7.92 14.52
CA ALA A 193 -4.11 -7.58 13.33
C ALA A 193 -4.82 -6.22 13.41
N PRO A 194 -5.42 -5.80 14.54
CA PRO A 194 -6.00 -4.46 14.66
C PRO A 194 -4.95 -3.35 14.48
N ALA A 195 -3.74 -3.53 15.01
CA ALA A 195 -2.65 -2.58 14.86
C ALA A 195 -2.13 -2.53 13.41
N TRP A 196 -2.14 -3.67 12.70
CA TRP A 196 -1.82 -3.73 11.28
C TRP A 196 -2.83 -2.96 10.43
N GLN A 197 -4.14 -3.17 10.65
CA GLN A 197 -5.20 -2.43 9.95
C GLN A 197 -5.08 -0.92 10.21
N ALA A 198 -4.78 -0.52 11.45
CA ALA A 198 -4.56 0.89 11.80
C ALA A 198 -3.32 1.48 11.10
N ALA A 199 -2.19 0.78 11.11
CA ALA A 199 -0.97 1.23 10.44
C ALA A 199 -1.16 1.31 8.92
N PHE A 200 -1.86 0.34 8.31
CA PHE A 200 -2.13 0.38 6.88
C PHE A 200 -3.10 1.51 6.50
N ALA A 201 -4.12 1.78 7.32
CA ALA A 201 -5.01 2.93 7.13
C ALA A 201 -4.25 4.26 7.25
N GLU A 202 -3.37 4.41 8.24
CA GLU A 202 -2.51 5.58 8.38
C GLU A 202 -1.58 5.75 7.17
N TRP A 203 -0.97 4.66 6.68
CA TRP A 203 -0.13 4.70 5.48
C TRP A 203 -0.93 5.12 4.23
N LEU A 204 -2.14 4.58 4.03
CA LEU A 204 -3.02 4.96 2.92
C LEU A 204 -3.39 6.44 3.00
N SER A 205 -3.62 6.97 4.21
CA SER A 205 -3.94 8.38 4.46
C SER A 205 -2.82 9.33 4.03
N ALA A 206 -1.55 8.87 4.03
CA ALA A 206 -0.43 9.63 3.49
C ALA A 206 -0.41 9.66 1.94
N THR A 207 -1.25 8.86 1.28
CA THR A 207 -1.39 8.75 -0.18
C THR A 207 -2.83 9.09 -0.63
N PRO A 208 -3.35 10.30 -0.36
CA PRO A 208 -4.79 10.58 -0.40
C PRO A 208 -5.46 10.31 -1.75
N LEU A 209 -4.74 10.51 -2.87
CA LEU A 209 -5.29 10.19 -4.19
C LEU A 209 -5.34 8.67 -4.45
N THR A 210 -4.37 7.89 -3.97
CA THR A 210 -4.43 6.41 -4.00
C THR A 210 -5.55 5.90 -3.11
N ASP A 211 -5.73 6.50 -1.94
CA ASP A 211 -6.79 6.16 -0.98
C ASP A 211 -8.18 6.35 -1.60
N ILE A 212 -8.44 7.53 -2.18
CA ILE A 212 -9.69 7.82 -2.90
C ILE A 212 -9.87 6.91 -4.12
N ALA A 213 -8.81 6.70 -4.91
CA ALA A 213 -8.87 5.80 -6.08
C ALA A 213 -9.20 4.35 -5.69
N ASN A 214 -9.03 3.98 -4.43
CA ASN A 214 -9.37 2.66 -3.93
C ASN A 214 -10.40 2.73 -2.78
N ALA A 215 -11.31 3.71 -2.82
CA ALA A 215 -12.30 3.89 -1.77
C ALA A 215 -13.20 2.65 -1.61
N GLY A 216 -13.46 1.92 -2.70
CA GLY A 216 -14.29 0.71 -2.71
C GLY A 216 -13.65 -0.54 -2.09
N ARG A 217 -12.42 -0.48 -1.55
CA ARG A 217 -11.75 -1.65 -0.93
C ARG A 217 -12.53 -2.19 0.27
N SER A 218 -12.33 -3.47 0.60
CA SER A 218 -12.96 -4.12 1.76
C SER A 218 -12.30 -3.72 3.08
N ALA A 219 -10.96 -3.68 3.12
CA ALA A 219 -10.20 -3.37 4.32
C ALA A 219 -8.87 -2.65 3.97
N PRO A 220 -8.36 -1.78 4.86
CA PRO A 220 -9.15 -1.07 5.86
C PRO A 220 -10.23 -0.23 5.16
N ALA A 221 -11.44 -0.13 5.70
CA ALA A 221 -12.51 0.63 5.07
C ALA A 221 -12.08 2.08 4.80
N PHE A 222 -12.52 2.65 3.67
CA PHE A 222 -12.24 4.05 3.36
C PHE A 222 -12.83 4.97 4.42
N ARG A 223 -12.05 5.99 4.81
CA ARG A 223 -12.48 7.05 5.70
C ARG A 223 -11.97 8.38 5.18
N TRP A 224 -12.79 9.41 5.31
CA TRP A 224 -12.31 10.77 5.08
C TRP A 224 -11.26 11.12 6.15
N THR A 225 -10.12 11.60 5.68
CA THR A 225 -9.02 12.09 6.51
C THR A 225 -8.76 13.54 6.16
N GLY A 226 -8.02 14.26 7.01
CA GLY A 226 -7.64 15.64 6.69
C GLY A 226 -6.94 15.75 5.34
N ALA A 227 -6.15 14.74 4.95
CA ALA A 227 -5.45 14.73 3.67
C ALA A 227 -6.38 14.51 2.46
N THR A 228 -7.38 13.62 2.55
CA THR A 228 -8.34 13.40 1.47
C THR A 228 -9.33 14.56 1.34
N LEU A 229 -9.75 15.16 2.47
CA LEU A 229 -10.58 16.36 2.48
C LEU A 229 -9.83 17.58 1.89
N ALA A 230 -8.61 17.86 2.34
CA ALA A 230 -7.80 18.95 1.81
C ALA A 230 -7.53 18.80 0.29
N LEU A 231 -7.41 17.55 -0.19
CA LEU A 231 -7.29 17.28 -1.62
C LEU A 231 -8.52 17.74 -2.40
N ILE A 232 -9.73 17.38 -1.95
CA ILE A 232 -10.99 17.70 -2.67
C ILE A 232 -11.50 19.12 -2.42
N GLU A 233 -10.96 19.81 -1.40
CA GLU A 233 -11.24 21.22 -1.13
C GLU A 233 -10.85 22.10 -2.33
N SER A 234 -9.66 21.87 -2.90
CA SER A 234 -9.19 22.60 -4.08
C SER A 234 -9.83 22.09 -5.39
N PRO A 235 -10.19 22.98 -6.35
CA PRO A 235 -10.75 22.55 -7.64
C PRO A 235 -9.83 21.61 -8.42
N MET A 236 -8.52 21.87 -8.40
CA MET A 236 -7.53 21.02 -9.09
C MET A 236 -7.43 19.64 -8.45
N GLY A 237 -7.36 19.56 -7.12
CA GLY A 237 -7.30 18.29 -6.40
C GLY A 237 -8.58 17.47 -6.53
N ARG A 238 -9.74 18.13 -6.55
CA ARG A 238 -11.03 17.51 -6.85
C ARG A 238 -11.07 16.90 -8.25
N ASN A 239 -10.57 17.62 -9.25
CA ASN A 239 -10.45 17.10 -10.62
C ASN A 239 -9.50 15.89 -10.70
N LEU A 240 -8.39 15.89 -9.96
CA LEU A 240 -7.50 14.72 -9.86
C LEU A 240 -8.24 13.51 -9.25
N ALA A 241 -8.94 13.72 -8.14
CA ALA A 241 -9.72 12.68 -7.48
C ALA A 241 -10.78 12.08 -8.41
N ARG A 242 -11.54 12.92 -9.15
CA ARG A 242 -12.50 12.48 -10.17
C ARG A 242 -11.86 11.62 -11.25
N ARG A 243 -10.72 12.05 -11.79
CA ARG A 243 -9.99 11.33 -12.84
C ARG A 243 -9.42 10.00 -12.34
N ALA A 244 -8.95 9.95 -11.10
CA ALA A 244 -8.52 8.69 -10.50
C ALA A 244 -9.71 7.73 -10.32
N LEU A 245 -10.84 8.22 -9.78
CA LEU A 245 -12.07 7.45 -9.62
C LEU A 245 -12.66 6.95 -10.94
N SER A 246 -12.56 7.72 -12.03
CA SER A 246 -13.06 7.29 -13.34
C SER A 246 -12.31 6.09 -13.92
N ARG A 247 -11.15 5.72 -13.36
CA ARG A 247 -10.32 4.59 -13.79
C ARG A 247 -10.54 3.33 -12.94
N VAL A 248 -11.35 3.42 -11.88
CA VAL A 248 -11.64 2.30 -10.99
C VAL A 248 -12.59 1.33 -11.69
N ALA A 249 -12.31 0.03 -11.59
CA ALA A 249 -13.15 -1.00 -12.23
C ALA A 249 -14.58 -1.02 -11.68
N ASP A 250 -14.75 -0.91 -10.37
CA ASP A 250 -16.05 -0.89 -9.68
C ASP A 250 -16.33 0.50 -9.09
N ARG A 251 -16.78 1.42 -9.96
CA ARG A 251 -17.12 2.80 -9.57
C ARG A 251 -18.29 2.86 -8.59
N GLN A 252 -19.28 1.98 -8.74
CA GLN A 252 -20.46 1.99 -7.90
C GLN A 252 -20.09 1.66 -6.45
N ARG A 253 -19.27 0.63 -6.25
CA ARG A 253 -18.77 0.28 -4.91
C ARG A 253 -17.90 1.39 -4.33
N ALA A 254 -17.06 2.04 -5.13
CA ALA A 254 -16.30 3.20 -4.68
C ALA A 254 -17.21 4.35 -4.21
N PHE A 255 -18.26 4.67 -4.96
CA PHE A 255 -19.21 5.73 -4.60
C PHE A 255 -20.01 5.38 -3.33
N GLN A 256 -20.43 4.11 -3.19
CA GLN A 256 -21.07 3.63 -1.96
C GLN A 256 -20.15 3.77 -0.74
N ALA A 257 -18.87 3.41 -0.88
CA ALA A 257 -17.90 3.52 0.21
C ALA A 257 -17.62 4.98 0.58
N LEU A 258 -17.51 5.88 -0.41
CA LEU A 258 -17.39 7.33 -0.16
C LEU A 258 -18.63 7.87 0.56
N ALA A 259 -19.84 7.49 0.13
CA ALA A 259 -21.09 7.91 0.76
C ALA A 259 -21.22 7.40 2.21
N GLN A 260 -20.88 6.13 2.45
CA GLN A 260 -20.82 5.57 3.79
C GLN A 260 -19.81 6.34 4.65
N ALA A 261 -18.60 6.62 4.14
CA ALA A 261 -17.60 7.38 4.88
C ALA A 261 -18.06 8.81 5.18
N THR A 262 -18.77 9.48 4.26
CA THR A 262 -19.32 10.83 4.47
C THR A 262 -20.34 10.85 5.61
N ALA A 263 -21.23 9.85 5.67
CA ALA A 263 -22.22 9.74 6.75
C ALA A 263 -21.60 9.59 8.15
N HIS A 264 -20.34 9.14 8.25
CA HIS A 264 -19.62 9.02 9.53
C HIS A 264 -18.93 10.32 9.97
N ILE A 265 -18.87 11.37 9.15
CA ILE A 265 -18.23 12.65 9.53
C ILE A 265 -19.14 13.43 10.49
N GLY A 266 -20.44 13.55 10.18
CA GLY A 266 -21.49 14.10 11.05
C GLY A 266 -21.48 15.63 11.26
N GLY A 267 -22.39 16.36 10.62
CA GLY A 267 -22.78 17.76 10.87
C GLY A 267 -21.69 18.82 10.73
N THR A 268 -20.55 18.51 10.11
CA THR A 268 -19.39 19.42 10.03
C THR A 268 -19.22 20.02 8.62
N PRO A 269 -18.46 21.12 8.45
CA PRO A 269 -18.07 21.62 7.12
C PRO A 269 -17.36 20.57 6.24
N ALA A 270 -16.70 19.59 6.87
CA ALA A 270 -16.09 18.48 6.14
C ALA A 270 -17.14 17.54 5.52
N GLU A 271 -18.29 17.37 6.16
CA GLU A 271 -19.41 16.61 5.59
C GLU A 271 -20.00 17.34 4.38
N GLU A 272 -20.21 18.66 4.47
CA GLU A 272 -20.70 19.47 3.35
C GLU A 272 -19.76 19.37 2.13
N LEU A 273 -18.46 19.48 2.35
CA LEU A 273 -17.44 19.32 1.30
C LEU A 273 -17.48 17.92 0.67
N ALA A 274 -17.56 16.87 1.48
CA ALA A 274 -17.62 15.50 0.98
C ALA A 274 -18.94 15.21 0.22
N ASN A 275 -20.07 15.74 0.69
CA ASN A 275 -21.37 15.66 0.02
C ASN A 275 -21.36 16.41 -1.32
N ALA A 276 -20.77 17.61 -1.37
CA ALA A 276 -20.62 18.36 -2.62
C ALA A 276 -19.79 17.57 -3.64
N PHE A 277 -18.69 16.96 -3.21
CA PHE A 277 -17.88 16.09 -4.07
C PHE A 277 -18.65 14.87 -4.58
N LEU A 278 -19.44 14.21 -3.73
CA LEU A 278 -20.30 13.09 -4.14
C LEU A 278 -21.34 13.49 -5.18
N ALA A 279 -21.98 14.65 -5.01
CA ALA A 279 -22.94 15.17 -5.98
C ALA A 279 -22.29 15.41 -7.36
N GLU A 280 -21.08 15.98 -7.39
CA GLU A 280 -20.32 16.15 -8.64
C GLU A 280 -20.01 14.82 -9.35
N LEU A 281 -19.69 13.77 -8.57
CA LEU A 281 -19.42 12.44 -9.11
C LEU A 281 -20.66 11.83 -9.77
N GLN A 282 -21.84 12.01 -9.18
CA GLN A 282 -23.11 11.51 -9.70
C GLN A 282 -23.51 12.18 -11.02
N ILE A 283 -23.32 13.50 -11.12
CA ILE A 283 -23.58 14.26 -12.37
C ILE A 283 -22.69 13.72 -13.49
N THR A 284 -21.42 13.45 -13.20
CA THR A 284 -20.46 12.94 -14.19
C THR A 284 -20.81 11.52 -14.67
N SER A 285 -21.36 10.67 -13.80
CA SER A 285 -21.79 9.32 -14.19
C SER A 285 -23.07 9.29 -15.01
N ALA A 286 -23.95 10.29 -14.90
CA ALA A 286 -25.21 10.33 -15.64
C ALA A 286 -25.05 10.77 -17.11
N GLY A 287 -23.92 11.39 -17.45
CA GLY A 287 -23.62 11.86 -18.81
C GLY A 287 -22.71 10.94 -19.63
N GLN A 288 -22.37 9.75 -19.12
CA GLN A 288 -21.57 8.71 -19.79
C GLN A 288 -22.46 7.50 -20.06
#